data_AF-A0A6N7KZ95-F1
#
_entry.id   AF-A0A6N7KZ95-F1
#
_cell.length_a   1.000
_cell.length_b   1.000
_cell.length_c   1.000
_cell.angle_alpha   90.00
_cell.angle_beta   90.00
_cell.angle_gamma   90.00
#
_symmetry.space_group_name_H-M   'P 1'
#
loop_
_entity.id
_entity.type
_entity.pdbx_description
1 polymer ?
#
loop_
_entity_poly.entity_id
_entity_poly.type
_entity_poly.pdbx_seq_one_letter_code
_entity_poly.pdbx_strand_id
1 'polypeptide(L)'
;MATHRLSKKRRRVIAGLLSLGLAGGGAAYLLSPGASAGETPNAYTYYSFPSGTPGSLHDVTWTTTPQLDPGPTSNIYWSHQFALDNGKTAYIGLQSNGGEKRHFLFSVWDADQSKAGPTGSCVRFTGEGVGQHCETRLDWEQGHTYEFKVAATGDPGWFNGSFTDTTTHTTVDIGTIHSLSAKGISPGGMMDWTEYFEWNFAESNCYNQPGSAAAFTPPRANGGTIAAKGAGNRASTGDCNAKVETTPQGVVQRGAIGNTARGHVQNGAKCLQAPGDPAVRTADCTNSSNQAWVYAADGTLRLRWDSCLTAQGSTVASQACQGTPRVGRVSDPAKQWTYDPTVHTLKNRQSGQCLTVAADGKPTTETCAGTPGQQWTLPPTEGSTQPTPNPTPTPTPDPTKPTDHTTPLGDRPWLTASGGWGSVEKNTSNGERAAGDGHPLTIRGTTYPKGIGTHAASTIEYNLGNSCKSLSVDVGVDDEVHGKGSVDFQIYRDKTKVADSGPLTGTSPVKHLTADLTGATSLRLVVTDNGDGKGWDHADWANPQLTCTN
;
A
#
# COMPACT_ATOMS: atom_id res chain seq x y z
N MET A 1 -34.42 45.19 22.61
CA MET A 1 -33.53 44.74 23.70
C MET A 1 -34.11 43.48 24.30
N ALA A 2 -33.59 42.31 23.94
CA ALA A 2 -33.89 41.05 24.63
C ALA A 2 -32.74 40.08 24.37
N THR A 3 -32.02 39.78 25.43
CA THR A 3 -30.90 38.86 25.58
C THR A 3 -31.36 37.41 25.39
N HIS A 4 -30.71 36.64 24.51
CA HIS A 4 -30.77 35.18 24.53
C HIS A 4 -29.40 34.57 24.86
N ARG A 5 -29.44 33.72 25.89
CA ARG A 5 -28.33 33.05 26.56
C ARG A 5 -27.59 32.08 25.62
N LEU A 6 -26.31 32.32 25.43
CA LEU A 6 -25.33 31.32 25.01
C LEU A 6 -25.01 30.41 26.22
N SER A 7 -25.43 29.16 26.14
CA SER A 7 -25.08 28.12 27.13
C SER A 7 -23.79 27.43 26.71
N LYS A 8 -22.76 27.57 27.56
CA LYS A 8 -21.47 26.87 27.49
C LYS A 8 -21.66 25.37 27.71
N LYS A 9 -21.15 24.54 26.80
CA LYS A 9 -20.42 23.29 27.13
C LYS A 9 -19.44 22.95 26.00
N ARG A 10 -18.22 23.52 26.08
CA ARG A 10 -17.00 22.98 25.46
C ARG A 10 -16.26 22.22 26.55
N ARG A 11 -16.01 20.92 26.35
CA ARG A 11 -14.81 20.18 26.78
C ARG A 11 -14.85 18.74 26.22
N ARG A 12 -13.84 18.45 25.37
CA ARG A 12 -13.19 17.17 25.03
C ARG A 12 -14.06 15.95 24.66
N VAL A 13 -13.89 15.45 23.42
CA VAL A 13 -13.35 14.11 23.13
C VAL A 13 -12.60 14.16 21.79
N ILE A 14 -11.28 13.99 21.85
CA ILE A 14 -10.42 13.49 20.77
C ILE A 14 -10.40 11.98 20.98
N ALA A 15 -10.92 11.20 20.03
CA ALA A 15 -10.73 9.76 19.81
C ALA A 15 -11.92 9.24 18.98
N GLY A 16 -11.73 9.10 17.67
CA GLY A 16 -12.67 8.45 16.76
C GLY A 16 -11.91 7.44 15.93
N LEU A 17 -11.56 6.31 16.53
CA LEU A 17 -11.07 5.10 15.89
C LEU A 17 -12.03 3.97 16.24
N LEU A 18 -12.31 3.15 15.22
CA LEU A 18 -13.31 2.09 15.12
C LEU A 18 -13.78 1.50 16.46
N SER A 19 -15.03 1.79 16.82
CA SER A 19 -15.81 1.05 17.80
C SER A 19 -16.62 -0.03 17.09
N LEU A 20 -16.20 -1.29 17.15
CA LEU A 20 -17.07 -2.44 16.88
C LEU A 20 -17.80 -2.85 18.17
N GLY A 21 -19.12 -2.85 18.13
CA GLY A 21 -19.99 -3.68 18.97
C GLY A 21 -20.60 -4.76 18.06
N LEU A 22 -20.94 -5.98 18.48
CA LEU A 22 -21.46 -6.43 19.77
C LEU A 22 -21.30 -7.96 19.93
N ALA A 23 -21.08 -8.33 21.21
CA ALA A 23 -21.61 -9.49 21.96
C ALA A 23 -21.00 -10.89 21.77
N GLY A 24 -20.30 -11.34 22.82
CA GLY A 24 -19.62 -12.64 22.94
C GLY A 24 -20.49 -13.86 23.29
N GLY A 25 -19.85 -15.03 23.23
CA GLY A 25 -20.35 -16.30 23.77
C GLY A 25 -19.92 -17.49 22.93
N GLY A 26 -18.95 -18.28 23.42
CA GLY A 26 -18.32 -19.36 22.66
C GLY A 26 -19.27 -20.45 22.17
N ALA A 27 -19.32 -20.61 20.85
CA ALA A 27 -19.61 -21.82 20.09
C ALA A 27 -19.25 -21.50 18.63
N ALA A 28 -18.70 -22.47 17.90
CA ALA A 28 -18.38 -22.44 16.47
C ALA A 28 -18.78 -21.15 15.72
N TYR A 29 -17.80 -20.33 15.33
CA TYR A 29 -18.05 -19.22 14.38
C TYR A 29 -18.36 -19.80 12.99
N LEU A 30 -19.60 -20.22 12.85
CA LEU A 30 -20.37 -19.93 11.65
C LEU A 30 -20.43 -18.41 11.52
N LEU A 31 -20.21 -17.94 10.29
CA LEU A 31 -20.65 -16.66 9.74
C LEU A 31 -21.69 -15.97 10.63
N SER A 32 -21.44 -14.73 11.04
CA SER A 32 -22.49 -13.87 11.60
C SER A 32 -23.71 -13.92 10.68
N PRO A 33 -24.89 -14.35 11.17
CA PRO A 33 -26.12 -14.32 10.38
C PRO A 33 -26.58 -12.86 10.31
N GLY A 34 -26.04 -12.13 9.34
CA GLY A 34 -26.32 -10.71 9.11
C GLY A 34 -25.62 -10.09 7.91
N ALA A 35 -24.51 -10.69 7.46
CA ALA A 35 -24.04 -10.55 6.08
C ALA A 35 -24.09 -11.95 5.48
N SER A 36 -25.11 -12.20 4.67
CA SER A 36 -25.16 -13.39 3.83
C SER A 36 -23.81 -13.53 3.12
N ALA A 37 -23.18 -14.69 3.25
CA ALA A 37 -21.94 -15.04 2.57
C ALA A 37 -22.11 -15.13 1.03
N GLY A 38 -23.00 -14.34 0.44
CA GLY A 38 -23.34 -14.26 -0.97
C GLY A 38 -23.67 -12.85 -1.45
N GLU A 39 -23.46 -11.79 -0.65
CA GLU A 39 -23.68 -10.41 -1.09
C GLU A 39 -22.40 -9.60 -1.32
N THR A 40 -21.22 -10.03 -0.86
CA THR A 40 -19.95 -9.35 -1.15
C THR A 40 -19.19 -10.07 -2.27
N PRO A 41 -18.26 -9.42 -2.99
CA PRO A 41 -17.42 -10.09 -3.98
C PRO A 41 -16.28 -10.94 -3.36
N ASN A 42 -16.60 -11.74 -2.34
CA ASN A 42 -15.62 -12.51 -1.57
C ASN A 42 -15.23 -13.82 -2.25
N ALA A 43 -14.00 -14.23 -1.97
CA ALA A 43 -13.40 -15.48 -2.43
C ALA A 43 -12.61 -16.13 -1.29
N TYR A 44 -12.57 -17.46 -1.28
CA TYR A 44 -11.95 -18.30 -0.25
C TYR A 44 -11.25 -19.50 -0.88
N THR A 45 -10.07 -19.82 -0.37
CA THR A 45 -9.33 -21.03 -0.70
C THR A 45 -8.89 -21.71 0.59
N TYR A 46 -9.23 -22.98 0.73
CA TYR A 46 -8.90 -23.78 1.90
C TYR A 46 -7.71 -24.67 1.61
N TYR A 47 -6.84 -24.88 2.59
CA TYR A 47 -5.67 -25.75 2.45
C TYR A 47 -5.66 -26.86 3.50
N SER A 48 -5.07 -27.99 3.13
CA SER A 48 -4.79 -29.09 4.05
C SER A 48 -3.33 -29.52 3.96
N PHE A 49 -2.72 -29.70 5.12
CA PHE A 49 -1.41 -30.33 5.22
C PHE A 49 -1.52 -31.86 5.11
N PRO A 50 -0.47 -32.55 4.62
CA PRO A 50 -0.47 -34.01 4.50
C PRO A 50 -0.70 -34.73 5.84
N SER A 51 -1.21 -35.96 5.78
CA SER A 51 -1.24 -36.84 6.96
C SER A 51 0.18 -37.06 7.51
N GLY A 52 0.30 -37.09 8.85
CA GLY A 52 1.60 -37.20 9.53
C GLY A 52 2.31 -35.86 9.76
N THR A 53 1.74 -34.73 9.31
CA THR A 53 2.22 -33.39 9.69
C THR A 53 2.13 -33.22 11.21
N PRO A 54 3.18 -32.67 11.88
CA PRO A 54 3.13 -32.40 13.31
C PRO A 54 1.92 -31.54 13.70
N GLY A 55 1.28 -31.87 14.83
CA GLY A 55 0.12 -31.10 15.33
C GLY A 55 0.44 -29.69 15.80
N SER A 56 1.73 -29.35 15.90
CA SER A 56 2.24 -28.01 16.25
C SER A 56 3.45 -27.71 15.36
N LEU A 57 3.35 -26.64 14.58
CA LEU A 57 4.32 -26.18 13.59
C LEU A 57 5.12 -25.00 14.17
N HIS A 58 6.41 -24.94 13.86
CA HIS A 58 7.31 -23.86 14.29
C HIS A 58 7.09 -22.59 13.46
N ASP A 59 6.94 -22.73 12.15
CA ASP A 59 6.68 -21.62 11.25
C ASP A 59 5.81 -22.04 10.08
N VAL A 60 5.11 -21.05 9.51
CA VAL A 60 4.35 -21.19 8.27
C VAL A 60 4.61 -19.97 7.39
N THR A 61 4.76 -20.21 6.08
CA THR A 61 4.84 -19.17 5.06
C THR A 61 3.70 -19.26 4.06
N TRP A 62 3.31 -18.10 3.54
CA TRP A 62 2.33 -17.91 2.47
C TRP A 62 2.87 -16.91 1.47
N THR A 63 2.29 -16.83 0.27
CA THR A 63 2.56 -15.71 -0.64
C THR A 63 1.27 -15.07 -1.11
N THR A 64 1.32 -13.76 -1.30
CA THR A 64 0.29 -12.97 -1.98
C THR A 64 0.95 -12.11 -3.06
N THR A 65 0.42 -12.17 -4.28
CA THR A 65 0.80 -11.28 -5.39
C THR A 65 -0.44 -10.51 -5.84
N PRO A 66 -0.58 -9.22 -5.48
CA PRO A 66 -1.66 -8.39 -6.01
C PRO A 66 -1.55 -8.30 -7.54
N GLN A 67 -2.50 -8.87 -8.28
CA GLN A 67 -2.51 -8.86 -9.74
C GLN A 67 -3.31 -7.68 -10.32
N LEU A 68 -4.29 -7.19 -9.57
CA LEU A 68 -5.03 -5.97 -9.86
C LEU A 68 -5.22 -5.19 -8.55
N ASP A 69 -4.58 -4.03 -8.46
CA ASP A 69 -4.81 -3.05 -7.42
C ASP A 69 -6.24 -2.51 -7.57
N PRO A 70 -7.10 -2.61 -6.53
CA PRO A 70 -8.45 -2.04 -6.56
C PRO A 70 -8.48 -0.52 -6.65
N GLY A 71 -7.32 0.15 -6.59
CA GLY A 71 -7.17 1.58 -6.82
C GLY A 71 -7.34 2.43 -5.55
N PRO A 72 -7.24 3.77 -5.69
CA PRO A 72 -7.29 4.69 -4.56
C PRO A 72 -8.65 4.61 -3.86
N THR A 73 -8.67 4.87 -2.55
CA THR A 73 -9.88 4.91 -1.71
C THR A 73 -10.63 3.60 -1.51
N SER A 74 -10.12 2.52 -2.09
CA SER A 74 -10.65 1.16 -1.99
C SER A 74 -10.29 0.49 -0.65
N ASN A 75 -11.18 -0.36 -0.16
CA ASN A 75 -11.00 -1.07 1.10
C ASN A 75 -11.16 -2.59 0.92
N ILE A 76 -10.03 -3.25 0.70
CA ILE A 76 -9.94 -4.68 0.45
C ILE A 76 -8.82 -5.29 1.27
N TYR A 77 -9.08 -6.44 1.86
CA TYR A 77 -8.10 -7.25 2.57
C TYR A 77 -7.87 -8.59 1.87
N TRP A 78 -6.62 -8.89 1.55
CA TRP A 78 -6.17 -10.24 1.16
C TRP A 78 -5.45 -10.88 2.33
N SER A 79 -6.03 -11.95 2.85
CA SER A 79 -5.72 -12.48 4.17
C SER A 79 -5.35 -13.96 4.11
N HIS A 80 -4.35 -14.33 4.90
CA HIS A 80 -4.00 -15.69 5.25
C HIS A 80 -4.47 -15.98 6.67
N GLN A 81 -5.59 -16.71 6.82
CA GLN A 81 -6.07 -17.20 8.10
C GLN A 81 -5.41 -18.54 8.46
N PHE A 82 -5.12 -18.72 9.73
CA PHE A 82 -4.63 -19.98 10.31
C PHE A 82 -5.11 -20.15 11.75
N ALA A 83 -4.99 -21.37 12.27
CA ALA A 83 -5.19 -21.64 13.69
C ALA A 83 -3.85 -21.83 14.41
N LEU A 84 -3.82 -21.47 15.69
CA LEU A 84 -2.79 -21.88 16.64
C LEU A 84 -3.14 -23.26 17.21
N ASP A 85 -2.17 -23.96 17.79
CA ASP A 85 -2.36 -25.30 18.35
C ASP A 85 -3.28 -25.36 19.58
N ASN A 86 -3.56 -24.20 20.21
CA ASN A 86 -4.59 -24.03 21.23
C ASN A 86 -6.00 -23.76 20.64
N GLY A 87 -6.15 -23.82 19.32
CA GLY A 87 -7.40 -23.61 18.60
C GLY A 87 -7.80 -22.15 18.35
N LYS A 88 -6.96 -21.18 18.75
CA LYS A 88 -7.22 -19.75 18.48
C LYS A 88 -6.96 -19.41 17.02
N THR A 89 -7.80 -18.54 16.47
CA THR A 89 -7.66 -18.09 15.08
C THR A 89 -6.71 -16.89 15.02
N ALA A 90 -5.93 -16.83 13.95
CA ALA A 90 -5.05 -15.73 13.63
C ALA A 90 -5.12 -15.46 12.12
N TYR A 91 -4.69 -14.27 11.71
CA TYR A 91 -4.57 -13.92 10.31
C TYR A 91 -3.42 -12.95 10.06
N ILE A 92 -2.82 -13.06 8.88
CA ILE A 92 -1.77 -12.18 8.40
C ILE A 92 -2.02 -11.85 6.91
N GLY A 93 -1.74 -10.64 6.46
CA GLY A 93 -1.95 -10.29 5.06
C GLY A 93 -1.71 -8.81 4.75
N LEU A 94 -2.24 -8.36 3.60
CA LEU A 94 -2.12 -6.98 3.14
C LEU A 94 -3.44 -6.37 2.68
N GLN A 95 -3.59 -5.06 2.87
CA GLN A 95 -4.81 -4.30 2.67
C GLN A 95 -4.61 -3.09 1.76
N SER A 96 -5.65 -2.78 1.00
CA SER A 96 -5.94 -1.41 0.56
C SER A 96 -6.78 -0.72 1.65
N ASN A 97 -6.38 0.48 2.08
CA ASN A 97 -6.98 1.15 3.24
C ASN A 97 -7.47 2.56 2.92
N GLY A 98 -8.46 2.67 2.03
CA GLY A 98 -9.24 3.91 1.94
C GLY A 98 -8.48 5.12 1.41
N GLY A 99 -7.33 4.92 0.76
CA GLY A 99 -6.49 5.99 0.20
C GLY A 99 -5.38 6.47 1.13
N GLU A 100 -5.29 5.92 2.35
CA GLU A 100 -4.06 6.00 3.15
C GLU A 100 -2.98 5.06 2.57
N LYS A 101 -1.76 5.16 3.10
CA LYS A 101 -0.70 4.17 2.84
C LYS A 101 -1.26 2.77 3.03
N ARG A 102 -0.89 1.85 2.15
CA ARG A 102 -1.34 0.46 2.25
C ARG A 102 -0.86 -0.19 3.54
N HIS A 103 -1.55 -1.26 3.95
CA HIS A 103 -1.42 -1.85 5.27
C HIS A 103 -0.97 -3.30 5.18
N PHE A 104 -0.07 -3.69 6.07
CA PHE A 104 0.24 -5.09 6.36
C PHE A 104 -0.17 -5.38 7.80
N LEU A 105 -0.96 -6.43 8.01
CA LEU A 105 -1.62 -6.71 9.27
C LEU A 105 -1.26 -8.12 9.74
N PHE A 106 -0.98 -8.27 11.03
CA PHE A 106 -0.91 -9.55 11.73
C PHE A 106 -1.76 -9.49 12.99
N SER A 107 -2.73 -10.39 13.14
CA SER A 107 -3.67 -10.39 14.25
C SER A 107 -3.85 -11.79 14.84
N VAL A 108 -4.05 -11.83 16.16
CA VAL A 108 -4.34 -13.08 16.89
C VAL A 108 -5.49 -12.84 17.85
N TRP A 109 -6.50 -13.70 17.78
CA TRP A 109 -7.61 -13.72 18.72
C TRP A 109 -7.19 -14.31 20.08
N ASP A 110 -7.82 -13.81 21.13
CA ASP A 110 -7.56 -14.10 22.55
C ASP A 110 -6.08 -13.94 22.96
N ALA A 111 -5.38 -13.01 22.29
CA ALA A 111 -4.04 -12.60 22.64
C ALA A 111 -4.04 -11.57 23.80
N ASP A 112 -3.11 -11.72 24.72
CA ASP A 112 -2.97 -10.85 25.90
C ASP A 112 -1.91 -9.76 25.70
N GLN A 113 -0.84 -10.02 24.94
CA GLN A 113 0.28 -9.09 24.77
C GLN A 113 0.75 -8.99 23.32
N SER A 114 1.39 -7.88 22.98
CA SER A 114 1.98 -7.64 21.66
C SER A 114 3.20 -6.72 21.76
N LYS A 115 4.09 -6.83 20.78
CA LYS A 115 5.29 -6.00 20.59
C LYS A 115 5.34 -5.56 19.13
N ALA A 116 5.35 -4.26 18.88
CA ALA A 116 5.40 -3.73 17.52
C ALA A 116 6.75 -4.02 16.86
N GLY A 117 6.71 -4.30 15.55
CA GLY A 117 7.90 -4.28 14.73
C GLY A 117 8.46 -2.86 14.60
N PRO A 118 9.69 -2.68 14.08
CA PRO A 118 10.39 -1.39 14.09
C PRO A 118 9.65 -0.25 13.39
N THR A 119 8.87 -0.55 12.36
CA THR A 119 8.13 0.41 11.53
C THR A 119 6.62 0.29 11.71
N GLY A 120 6.18 -0.38 12.77
CA GLY A 120 4.79 -0.73 13.00
C GLY A 120 4.23 -0.24 14.33
N SER A 121 2.99 -0.58 14.57
CA SER A 121 2.30 -0.38 15.84
C SER A 121 1.47 -1.61 16.17
N CYS A 122 1.27 -1.91 17.46
CA CYS A 122 0.28 -2.91 17.87
C CYS A 122 -0.75 -2.27 18.77
N VAL A 123 -2.01 -2.67 18.61
CA VAL A 123 -3.06 -2.29 19.54
C VAL A 123 -3.93 -3.50 19.89
N ARG A 124 -4.51 -3.41 21.07
CA ARG A 124 -5.54 -4.34 21.52
C ARG A 124 -6.84 -3.99 20.85
N PHE A 125 -7.53 -4.99 20.31
CA PHE A 125 -8.90 -4.81 19.84
C PHE A 125 -9.91 -5.42 20.83
N THR A 126 -11.08 -4.78 20.90
CA THR A 126 -12.23 -5.19 21.71
C THR A 126 -13.50 -4.96 20.91
N GLY A 127 -14.50 -5.84 21.00
CA GLY A 127 -15.80 -5.63 20.34
C GLY A 127 -16.41 -6.89 19.73
N GLU A 128 -15.62 -7.61 18.93
CA GLU A 128 -15.97 -8.90 18.28
C GLU A 128 -15.28 -10.11 18.97
N GLY A 129 -14.59 -9.82 20.07
CA GLY A 129 -13.72 -10.71 20.85
C GLY A 129 -12.60 -9.88 21.48
N VAL A 130 -11.63 -10.53 22.09
CA VAL A 130 -10.44 -9.90 22.66
C VAL A 130 -9.23 -10.35 21.86
N GLY A 131 -8.28 -9.48 21.57
CA GLY A 131 -7.04 -9.89 20.95
C GLY A 131 -6.09 -8.74 20.69
N GLN A 132 -5.07 -9.01 19.90
CA GLN A 132 -4.02 -8.06 19.55
C GLN A 132 -3.86 -8.07 18.04
N HIS A 133 -3.60 -6.90 17.48
CA HIS A 133 -3.10 -6.78 16.12
C HIS A 133 -1.86 -5.91 16.08
N CYS A 134 -0.96 -6.23 15.16
CA CYS A 134 0.20 -5.44 14.80
C CYS A 134 0.09 -5.07 13.32
N GLU A 135 0.40 -3.83 12.99
CA GLU A 135 0.29 -3.29 11.64
C GLU A 135 1.54 -2.49 11.27
N THR A 136 1.86 -2.47 9.98
CA THR A 136 2.79 -1.49 9.40
C THR A 136 2.20 -0.90 8.13
N ARG A 137 2.47 0.39 7.89
CA ARG A 137 1.94 1.15 6.75
C ARG A 137 3.00 1.32 5.69
N LEU A 138 2.90 0.53 4.63
CA LEU A 138 3.83 0.51 3.49
C LEU A 138 3.03 0.28 2.22
N ASP A 139 3.28 1.08 1.18
CA ASP A 139 2.61 0.92 -0.11
C ASP A 139 3.14 -0.30 -0.83
N TRP A 140 2.34 -1.36 -0.87
CA TRP A 140 2.62 -2.51 -1.71
C TRP A 140 2.38 -2.15 -3.19
N GLU A 141 3.06 -2.87 -4.07
CA GLU A 141 3.06 -2.66 -5.51
C GLU A 141 2.34 -3.83 -6.20
N GLN A 142 1.48 -3.51 -7.16
CA GLN A 142 0.85 -4.52 -8.01
C GLN A 142 1.93 -5.28 -8.78
N GLY A 143 1.82 -6.61 -8.81
CA GLY A 143 2.76 -7.52 -9.45
C GLY A 143 3.92 -7.95 -8.55
N HIS A 144 4.21 -7.22 -7.47
CA HIS A 144 5.17 -7.68 -6.47
C HIS A 144 4.60 -8.87 -5.70
N THR A 145 5.47 -9.80 -5.33
CA THR A 145 5.09 -10.99 -4.55
C THR A 145 5.59 -10.84 -3.12
N TYR A 146 4.65 -10.85 -2.18
CA TYR A 146 4.90 -10.73 -0.76
C TYR A 146 4.82 -12.11 -0.12
N GLU A 147 5.95 -12.62 0.39
CA GLU A 147 5.99 -13.82 1.22
C GLU A 147 5.74 -13.43 2.67
N PHE A 148 4.62 -13.90 3.23
CA PHE A 148 4.32 -13.74 4.65
C PHE A 148 4.89 -14.90 5.44
N LYS A 149 5.38 -14.63 6.64
CA LYS A 149 5.87 -15.64 7.58
C LYS A 149 5.31 -15.37 8.96
N VAL A 150 4.78 -16.42 9.58
CA VAL A 150 4.50 -16.46 11.02
C VAL A 150 5.35 -17.55 11.64
N ALA A 151 6.07 -17.23 12.72
CA ALA A 151 6.93 -18.17 13.43
C ALA A 151 6.72 -18.09 14.94
N ALA A 152 6.60 -19.23 15.59
CA ALA A 152 6.74 -19.34 17.04
C ALA A 152 8.16 -18.89 17.44
N THR A 153 8.26 -18.03 18.44
CA THR A 153 9.56 -17.58 18.94
C THR A 153 10.13 -18.61 19.94
N GLY A 154 11.36 -18.37 20.41
CA GLY A 154 11.92 -19.14 21.52
C GLY A 154 11.18 -18.93 22.86
N ASP A 155 10.46 -17.82 23.00
CA ASP A 155 9.63 -17.55 24.18
C ASP A 155 8.26 -18.22 24.03
N PRO A 156 7.81 -19.04 24.99
CA PRO A 156 6.53 -19.75 24.90
C PRO A 156 5.35 -18.81 24.64
N GLY A 157 4.46 -19.19 23.72
CA GLY A 157 3.24 -18.44 23.40
C GLY A 157 3.43 -17.22 22.50
N TRP A 158 4.67 -16.83 22.18
CA TRP A 158 4.95 -15.67 21.32
C TRP A 158 5.11 -16.09 19.85
N PHE A 159 4.48 -15.34 18.95
CA PHE A 159 4.52 -15.55 17.51
C PHE A 159 4.92 -14.25 16.81
N ASN A 160 5.97 -14.30 16.00
CA ASN A 160 6.38 -13.18 15.15
C ASN A 160 5.69 -13.26 13.79
N GLY A 161 5.16 -12.15 13.30
CA GLY A 161 4.63 -11.99 11.96
C GLY A 161 5.51 -11.04 11.15
N SER A 162 5.90 -11.45 9.96
CA SER A 162 6.72 -10.66 9.03
C SER A 162 6.28 -10.89 7.60
N PHE A 163 6.75 -10.02 6.70
CA PHE A 163 6.66 -10.28 5.27
C PHE A 163 7.98 -9.93 4.57
N THR A 164 8.21 -10.54 3.43
CA THR A 164 9.29 -10.22 2.49
C THR A 164 8.69 -9.91 1.14
N ASP A 165 8.91 -8.69 0.63
CA ASP A 165 8.72 -8.44 -0.80
C ASP A 165 9.83 -9.16 -1.55
N THR A 166 9.49 -10.28 -2.19
CA THR A 166 10.43 -11.13 -2.91
C THR A 166 10.97 -10.48 -4.19
N THR A 167 10.35 -9.39 -4.63
CA THR A 167 10.77 -8.61 -5.82
C THR A 167 11.91 -7.67 -5.45
N THR A 168 11.79 -7.00 -4.31
CA THR A 168 12.79 -6.05 -3.82
C THR A 168 13.74 -6.67 -2.79
N HIS A 169 13.47 -7.91 -2.37
CA HIS A 169 14.14 -8.62 -1.28
C HIS A 169 14.11 -7.87 0.07
N THR A 170 13.09 -7.04 0.27
CA THR A 170 12.92 -6.27 1.51
C THR A 170 12.06 -7.05 2.50
N THR A 171 12.63 -7.36 3.67
CA THR A 171 11.89 -7.98 4.79
C THR A 171 11.49 -6.93 5.81
N VAL A 172 10.24 -7.02 6.27
CA VAL A 172 9.68 -6.15 7.29
C VAL A 172 9.07 -7.01 8.41
N ASP A 173 9.47 -6.71 9.64
CA ASP A 173 8.85 -7.23 10.84
C ASP A 173 7.58 -6.41 11.14
N ILE A 174 6.41 -7.06 11.12
CA ILE A 174 5.13 -6.43 11.43
C ILE A 174 4.98 -6.31 12.95
N GLY A 175 5.40 -7.35 13.68
CA GLY A 175 5.35 -7.41 15.13
C GLY A 175 5.17 -8.83 15.66
N THR A 176 5.20 -8.93 16.98
CA THR A 176 5.10 -10.21 17.70
C THR A 176 3.92 -10.19 18.66
N ILE A 177 3.10 -11.23 18.64
CA ILE A 177 1.86 -11.33 19.43
C ILE A 177 1.92 -12.58 20.32
N HIS A 178 1.50 -12.43 21.58
CA HIS A 178 1.44 -13.52 22.55
C HIS A 178 0.03 -14.11 22.62
N SER A 179 -0.08 -15.44 22.50
CA SER A 179 -1.31 -16.20 22.72
C SER A 179 -1.12 -17.17 23.89
N LEU A 180 -1.96 -17.01 24.92
CA LEU A 180 -1.90 -17.85 26.12
C LEU A 180 -2.01 -19.34 25.78
N SER A 181 -1.06 -20.12 26.29
CA SER A 181 -1.00 -21.58 26.19
C SER A 181 -0.80 -22.16 24.78
N ALA A 182 -0.64 -21.33 23.75
CA ALA A 182 -0.21 -21.80 22.44
C ALA A 182 1.28 -22.16 22.46
N LYS A 183 1.66 -23.24 21.76
CA LYS A 183 3.08 -23.66 21.65
C LYS A 183 3.58 -23.60 20.22
N GLY A 184 2.68 -23.52 19.24
CA GLY A 184 3.00 -23.44 17.84
C GLY A 184 1.75 -23.19 17.00
N ILE A 185 1.93 -23.28 15.68
CA ILE A 185 0.88 -23.07 14.70
C ILE A 185 0.21 -24.42 14.41
N SER A 186 -1.13 -24.48 14.37
CA SER A 186 -1.84 -25.70 14.00
C SER A 186 -1.68 -25.95 12.50
N PRO A 187 -1.52 -27.20 12.03
CA PRO A 187 -1.64 -27.53 10.61
C PRO A 187 -3.09 -27.40 10.09
N GLY A 188 -4.07 -27.14 10.96
CA GLY A 188 -5.47 -26.92 10.61
C GLY A 188 -5.84 -25.44 10.50
N GLY A 189 -7.03 -25.18 9.95
CA GLY A 189 -7.59 -23.82 9.87
C GLY A 189 -6.95 -22.91 8.83
N MET A 190 -6.18 -23.47 7.88
CA MET A 190 -5.48 -22.74 6.82
C MET A 190 -6.44 -22.31 5.72
N MET A 191 -6.59 -21.01 5.52
CA MET A 191 -7.50 -20.44 4.52
C MET A 191 -7.02 -19.08 4.03
N ASP A 192 -6.99 -18.89 2.71
CA ASP A 192 -6.86 -17.56 2.12
C ASP A 192 -8.23 -17.00 1.80
N TRP A 193 -8.45 -15.72 2.07
CA TRP A 193 -9.70 -15.05 1.74
C TRP A 193 -9.51 -13.59 1.35
N THR A 194 -10.39 -13.16 0.45
CA THR A 194 -10.53 -11.76 0.04
C THR A 194 -11.77 -11.17 0.70
N GLU A 195 -11.61 -10.02 1.35
CA GLU A 195 -12.72 -9.26 1.92
C GLU A 195 -12.77 -7.83 1.42
N TYR A 196 -13.98 -7.43 1.05
CA TYR A 196 -14.35 -6.05 0.77
C TYR A 196 -14.94 -5.42 2.03
N PHE A 197 -14.10 -4.88 2.92
CA PHE A 197 -14.58 -4.27 4.15
C PHE A 197 -15.23 -2.90 3.94
N GLU A 198 -15.34 -2.45 2.68
CA GLU A 198 -16.32 -1.43 2.26
C GLU A 198 -17.75 -1.83 2.61
N TRP A 199 -18.05 -3.12 2.78
CA TRP A 199 -19.41 -3.58 3.11
C TRP A 199 -19.94 -3.07 4.46
N ASN A 200 -19.10 -2.45 5.27
CA ASN A 200 -19.49 -1.76 6.49
C ASN A 200 -20.15 -0.38 6.22
N PHE A 201 -20.09 0.13 4.99
CA PHE A 201 -20.75 1.36 4.57
C PHE A 201 -22.15 1.07 4.01
N ALA A 202 -23.13 1.92 4.35
CA ALA A 202 -24.54 1.71 4.00
C ALA A 202 -24.80 1.80 2.48
N GLU A 203 -23.95 2.55 1.78
CA GLU A 203 -23.94 2.75 0.33
C GLU A 203 -23.38 1.58 -0.49
N SER A 204 -22.67 0.62 0.14
CA SER A 204 -21.95 -0.43 -0.57
C SER A 204 -22.86 -1.43 -1.26
N ASN A 205 -22.51 -1.76 -2.52
CA ASN A 205 -23.23 -2.72 -3.36
C ASN A 205 -22.30 -3.30 -4.44
N CYS A 206 -22.75 -4.31 -5.17
CA CYS A 206 -21.92 -5.05 -6.14
C CYS A 206 -21.27 -4.17 -7.23
N TYR A 207 -21.91 -3.08 -7.63
CA TYR A 207 -21.50 -2.28 -8.79
C TYR A 207 -20.67 -1.05 -8.42
N ASN A 208 -20.64 -0.65 -7.14
CA ASN A 208 -19.74 0.40 -6.67
C ASN A 208 -18.43 -0.15 -6.06
N GLN A 209 -18.27 -1.47 -6.01
CA GLN A 209 -17.01 -2.10 -5.62
C GLN A 209 -16.01 -2.14 -6.78
N PRO A 210 -14.73 -1.87 -6.51
CA PRO A 210 -13.68 -2.00 -7.52
C PRO A 210 -13.36 -3.45 -7.82
N GLY A 211 -13.03 -3.74 -9.08
CA GLY A 211 -12.38 -5.00 -9.44
C GLY A 211 -11.05 -5.17 -8.70
N SER A 212 -10.76 -6.40 -8.27
CA SER A 212 -9.52 -6.72 -7.54
C SER A 212 -9.04 -8.13 -7.86
N ALA A 213 -7.73 -8.36 -7.80
CA ALA A 213 -7.18 -9.70 -8.00
C ALA A 213 -5.92 -9.93 -7.20
N ALA A 214 -5.78 -11.12 -6.62
CA ALA A 214 -4.56 -11.56 -5.95
C ALA A 214 -4.28 -13.05 -6.20
N ALA A 215 -3.03 -13.37 -6.48
CA ALA A 215 -2.56 -14.75 -6.54
C ALA A 215 -2.03 -15.20 -5.18
N PHE A 216 -2.29 -16.46 -4.85
CA PHE A 216 -1.88 -17.10 -3.62
C PHE A 216 -1.21 -18.44 -3.93
N THR A 217 -0.16 -18.78 -3.18
CA THR A 217 0.43 -20.12 -3.22
C THR A 217 0.05 -20.90 -1.96
N PRO A 218 -0.08 -22.24 -2.03
CA PRO A 218 -0.33 -23.06 -0.85
C PRO A 218 0.72 -22.84 0.25
N PRO A 219 0.31 -22.80 1.54
CA PRO A 219 1.23 -22.55 2.62
C PRO A 219 2.26 -23.66 2.77
N ARG A 220 3.42 -23.29 3.29
CA ARG A 220 4.50 -24.22 3.62
C ARG A 220 4.88 -24.07 5.08
N ALA A 221 5.19 -25.18 5.74
CA ALA A 221 5.52 -25.20 7.16
C ALA A 221 6.94 -25.68 7.44
N ASN A 222 7.44 -25.32 8.62
CA ASN A 222 8.71 -25.75 9.20
C ASN A 222 9.89 -25.56 8.22
N GLY A 223 10.20 -24.29 7.92
CA GLY A 223 11.27 -23.94 6.98
C GLY A 223 10.99 -24.35 5.54
N GLY A 224 9.71 -24.49 5.16
CA GLY A 224 9.30 -24.81 3.79
C GLY A 224 9.30 -26.30 3.43
N THR A 225 9.64 -27.18 4.38
CA THR A 225 9.82 -28.62 4.14
C THR A 225 8.51 -29.39 3.99
N ILE A 226 7.41 -28.88 4.55
CA ILE A 226 6.09 -29.48 4.47
C ILE A 226 5.18 -28.55 3.67
N ALA A 227 4.66 -29.01 2.53
CA ALA A 227 3.76 -28.21 1.70
C ALA A 227 2.30 -28.64 1.88
N ALA A 228 1.41 -27.68 2.10
CA ALA A 228 -0.02 -27.90 2.04
C ALA A 228 -0.49 -28.05 0.58
N LYS A 229 -1.72 -28.54 0.42
CA LYS A 229 -2.41 -28.63 -0.88
C LYS A 229 -3.77 -27.94 -0.79
N GLY A 230 -4.29 -27.50 -1.93
CA GLY A 230 -5.66 -26.98 -2.02
C GLY A 230 -6.67 -28.06 -1.61
N ALA A 231 -7.56 -27.71 -0.68
CA ALA A 231 -8.60 -28.56 -0.12
C ALA A 231 -10.02 -28.16 -0.54
N GLY A 232 -10.18 -26.97 -1.15
CA GLY A 232 -11.45 -26.51 -1.67
C GLY A 232 -11.43 -25.01 -1.97
N ASN A 233 -12.38 -24.55 -2.78
CA ASN A 233 -12.56 -23.14 -3.10
C ASN A 233 -14.02 -22.74 -2.94
N ARG A 234 -14.26 -21.49 -2.56
CA ARG A 234 -15.59 -20.88 -2.52
C ARG A 234 -15.51 -19.44 -3.04
N ALA A 235 -16.46 -19.03 -3.87
CA ALA A 235 -16.55 -17.66 -4.36
C ALA A 235 -18.01 -17.24 -4.45
N SER A 236 -18.26 -15.94 -4.30
CA SER A 236 -19.57 -15.35 -4.55
C SER A 236 -19.95 -15.43 -6.03
N THR A 237 -21.25 -15.59 -6.31
CA THR A 237 -21.80 -15.69 -7.66
C THR A 237 -22.92 -14.67 -7.86
N GLY A 238 -23.47 -14.58 -9.07
CA GLY A 238 -24.52 -13.60 -9.38
C GLY A 238 -23.92 -12.21 -9.63
N ASP A 239 -24.54 -11.18 -9.07
CA ASP A 239 -24.16 -9.78 -9.33
C ASP A 239 -22.88 -9.37 -8.62
N CYS A 240 -22.65 -9.87 -7.40
CA CYS A 240 -21.39 -9.71 -6.66
C CYS A 240 -20.40 -10.81 -7.05
N ASN A 241 -20.12 -10.89 -8.34
CA ASN A 241 -19.41 -12.01 -8.92
C ASN A 241 -17.94 -12.03 -8.48
N ALA A 242 -17.48 -13.20 -8.02
CA ALA A 242 -16.09 -13.48 -7.70
C ALA A 242 -15.72 -14.85 -8.28
N LYS A 243 -14.42 -15.11 -8.41
CA LYS A 243 -13.90 -16.37 -8.94
C LYS A 243 -12.62 -16.75 -8.22
N VAL A 244 -12.48 -18.05 -7.96
CA VAL A 244 -11.17 -18.64 -7.66
C VAL A 244 -10.74 -19.47 -8.86
N GLU A 245 -9.59 -19.12 -9.43
CA GLU A 245 -8.98 -19.82 -10.54
C GLU A 245 -7.76 -20.61 -10.07
N THR A 246 -7.78 -21.92 -10.24
CA THR A 246 -6.62 -22.76 -9.91
C THR A 246 -5.55 -22.63 -10.99
N THR A 247 -4.30 -22.41 -10.58
CA THR A 247 -3.11 -22.37 -11.44
C THR A 247 -2.14 -23.48 -11.04
N PRO A 248 -1.11 -23.79 -11.86
CA PRO A 248 -0.07 -24.73 -11.46
C PRO A 248 0.68 -24.31 -10.18
N GLN A 249 0.75 -23.01 -9.90
CA GLN A 249 1.47 -22.44 -8.76
C GLN A 249 0.59 -22.25 -7.52
N GLY A 250 -0.74 -22.26 -7.65
CA GLY A 250 -1.67 -22.05 -6.55
C GLY A 250 -3.06 -21.65 -7.04
N VAL A 251 -3.54 -20.49 -6.59
CA VAL A 251 -4.85 -19.95 -6.99
C VAL A 251 -4.76 -18.45 -7.29
N VAL A 252 -5.69 -17.95 -8.07
CA VAL A 252 -5.97 -16.51 -8.20
C VAL A 252 -7.39 -16.25 -7.73
N GLN A 253 -7.55 -15.40 -6.72
CA GLN A 253 -8.85 -14.91 -6.29
C GLN A 253 -9.14 -13.58 -7.00
N ARG A 254 -10.29 -13.53 -7.67
CA ARG A 254 -10.76 -12.39 -8.47
C ARG A 254 -12.09 -11.92 -7.90
N GLY A 255 -12.20 -10.64 -7.56
CA GLY A 255 -13.38 -10.04 -6.95
C GLY A 255 -13.99 -8.94 -7.82
N ALA A 256 -15.30 -8.72 -7.66
CA ALA A 256 -16.10 -7.75 -8.41
C ALA A 256 -15.91 -7.85 -9.93
N ILE A 257 -15.98 -9.08 -10.44
CA ILE A 257 -15.69 -9.39 -11.85
C ILE A 257 -16.65 -8.63 -12.77
N GLY A 258 -16.07 -7.93 -13.75
CA GLY A 258 -16.78 -7.08 -14.71
C GLY A 258 -16.74 -5.59 -14.35
N ASN A 259 -16.35 -5.25 -13.13
CA ASN A 259 -16.04 -3.87 -12.75
C ASN A 259 -14.56 -3.56 -13.03
N THR A 260 -14.26 -2.29 -13.33
CA THR A 260 -12.88 -1.79 -13.31
C THR A 260 -12.36 -1.70 -11.89
N ALA A 261 -11.04 -1.58 -11.71
CA ALA A 261 -10.47 -0.98 -10.51
C ALA A 261 -11.09 0.42 -10.29
N ARG A 262 -11.02 0.93 -9.06
CA ARG A 262 -11.40 2.31 -8.78
C ARG A 262 -10.34 3.23 -9.36
N GLY A 263 -10.71 4.32 -10.02
CA GLY A 263 -9.71 5.25 -10.52
C GLY A 263 -10.25 6.34 -11.41
N HIS A 264 -9.35 6.97 -12.14
CA HIS A 264 -9.65 8.10 -13.00
C HIS A 264 -10.36 7.69 -14.29
N VAL A 265 -11.38 8.47 -14.66
CA VAL A 265 -11.92 8.50 -16.02
C VAL A 265 -11.33 9.74 -16.69
N GLN A 266 -10.38 9.54 -17.59
CA GLN A 266 -9.50 10.60 -18.10
C GLN A 266 -9.86 11.03 -19.51
N ASN A 267 -9.80 12.33 -19.79
CA ASN A 267 -9.78 12.89 -21.13
C ASN A 267 -8.52 13.74 -21.27
N GLY A 268 -7.53 13.24 -22.02
CA GLY A 268 -6.18 13.82 -22.03
C GLY A 268 -5.58 13.88 -20.62
N ALA A 269 -5.13 15.05 -20.20
CA ALA A 269 -4.54 15.28 -18.87
C ALA A 269 -5.58 15.59 -17.76
N LYS A 270 -6.88 15.62 -18.10
CA LYS A 270 -7.95 15.97 -17.15
C LYS A 270 -8.74 14.74 -16.76
N CYS A 271 -9.29 14.78 -15.55
CA CYS A 271 -10.11 13.74 -14.96
C CYS A 271 -11.55 14.19 -14.79
N LEU A 272 -12.49 13.28 -15.04
CA LEU A 272 -13.89 13.46 -14.69
C LEU A 272 -14.03 13.51 -13.17
N GLN A 273 -14.70 14.55 -12.67
CA GLN A 273 -14.89 14.78 -11.24
C GLN A 273 -16.35 15.08 -10.94
N ALA A 274 -16.86 14.49 -9.86
CA ALA A 274 -18.18 14.77 -9.30
C ALA A 274 -18.05 15.17 -7.82
N PRO A 275 -17.85 16.47 -7.51
CA PRO A 275 -17.60 16.92 -6.14
C PRO A 275 -18.81 16.77 -5.20
N GLY A 276 -19.99 16.54 -5.75
CA GLY A 276 -21.24 16.30 -5.04
C GLY A 276 -22.42 16.46 -5.98
N ASP A 277 -23.47 15.68 -5.79
CA ASP A 277 -24.61 15.68 -6.70
C ASP A 277 -25.32 17.05 -6.71
N PRO A 278 -25.68 17.61 -7.89
CA PRO A 278 -25.59 17.00 -9.21
C PRO A 278 -24.34 17.35 -10.03
N ALA A 279 -23.34 17.98 -9.42
CA ALA A 279 -22.24 18.62 -10.13
C ALA A 279 -21.27 17.62 -10.75
N VAL A 280 -20.96 17.82 -12.05
CA VAL A 280 -19.91 17.10 -12.79
C VAL A 280 -19.06 18.10 -13.56
N ARG A 281 -17.74 17.90 -13.56
CA ARG A 281 -16.78 18.75 -14.27
C ARG A 281 -15.52 17.96 -14.66
N THR A 282 -14.66 18.57 -15.46
CA THR A 282 -13.27 18.10 -15.61
C THR A 282 -12.34 18.87 -14.67
N ALA A 283 -11.28 18.23 -14.20
CA ALA A 283 -10.28 18.83 -13.30
C ALA A 283 -8.91 18.15 -13.47
N ASP A 284 -7.88 18.69 -12.82
CA ASP A 284 -6.61 17.97 -12.70
C ASP A 284 -6.80 16.66 -11.94
N CYS A 285 -6.08 15.63 -12.37
CA CYS A 285 -6.18 14.29 -11.83
C CYS A 285 -5.55 14.21 -10.44
N THR A 286 -6.32 13.73 -9.47
CA THR A 286 -5.90 13.52 -8.08
C THR A 286 -6.53 12.22 -7.55
N ASN A 287 -5.95 11.59 -6.53
CA ASN A 287 -6.50 10.38 -5.93
C ASN A 287 -7.70 10.64 -4.98
N SER A 288 -8.43 11.74 -5.19
CA SER A 288 -9.59 12.11 -4.39
C SER A 288 -10.78 11.21 -4.68
N SER A 289 -11.59 10.96 -3.66
CA SER A 289 -12.76 10.08 -3.76
C SER A 289 -13.81 10.55 -4.78
N ASN A 290 -13.86 11.84 -5.11
CA ASN A 290 -14.75 12.41 -6.12
C ASN A 290 -14.26 12.29 -7.58
N GLN A 291 -13.09 11.68 -7.78
CA GLN A 291 -12.54 11.28 -9.09
C GLN A 291 -12.32 9.76 -9.18
N ALA A 292 -12.69 9.01 -8.14
CA ALA A 292 -12.42 7.59 -7.97
C ALA A 292 -13.62 6.75 -8.47
N TRP A 293 -13.74 6.68 -9.79
CA TRP A 293 -14.85 6.01 -10.49
C TRP A 293 -14.61 4.52 -10.66
N VAL A 294 -15.69 3.76 -10.69
CA VAL A 294 -15.76 2.37 -11.16
C VAL A 294 -16.65 2.35 -12.40
N TYR A 295 -16.16 1.83 -13.52
CA TYR A 295 -17.03 1.43 -14.62
C TYR A 295 -17.51 0.01 -14.35
N ALA A 296 -18.79 -0.11 -14.04
CA ALA A 296 -19.38 -1.31 -13.47
C ALA A 296 -19.97 -2.23 -14.54
N ALA A 297 -20.15 -3.51 -14.20
CA ALA A 297 -20.63 -4.54 -15.13
C ALA A 297 -22.04 -4.27 -15.71
N ASP A 298 -22.86 -3.43 -15.07
CA ASP A 298 -24.16 -3.01 -15.60
C ASP A 298 -24.07 -1.82 -16.59
N GLY A 299 -22.86 -1.31 -16.84
CA GLY A 299 -22.57 -0.19 -17.73
C GLY A 299 -22.63 1.17 -17.04
N THR A 300 -22.78 1.25 -15.72
CA THR A 300 -22.75 2.53 -15.01
C THR A 300 -21.31 2.99 -14.71
N LEU A 301 -21.12 4.30 -14.55
CA LEU A 301 -19.91 4.88 -13.96
C LEU A 301 -20.26 5.37 -12.55
N ARG A 302 -19.65 4.78 -11.51
CA ARG A 302 -20.05 4.98 -10.11
C ARG A 302 -18.93 5.48 -9.22
N LEU A 303 -19.29 6.34 -8.27
CA LEU A 303 -18.47 6.68 -7.12
C LEU A 303 -18.77 5.75 -5.94
N ARG A 304 -17.91 5.79 -4.90
CA ARG A 304 -18.04 4.93 -3.71
C ARG A 304 -19.37 5.10 -2.98
N TRP A 305 -19.91 6.32 -2.90
CA TRP A 305 -21.21 6.62 -2.28
C TRP A 305 -22.43 6.36 -3.19
N ASP A 306 -22.27 5.50 -4.21
CA ASP A 306 -23.32 5.07 -5.14
C ASP A 306 -23.98 6.22 -5.95
N SER A 307 -23.20 7.24 -6.29
CA SER A 307 -23.58 8.23 -7.31
C SER A 307 -23.13 7.76 -8.70
N CYS A 308 -24.06 7.77 -9.64
CA CYS A 308 -23.88 7.42 -11.05
C CYS A 308 -23.67 8.67 -11.89
N LEU A 309 -22.83 8.58 -12.93
CA LEU A 309 -22.83 9.53 -14.03
C LEU A 309 -24.11 9.36 -14.86
N THR A 310 -24.90 10.41 -14.98
CA THR A 310 -26.18 10.44 -15.69
C THR A 310 -26.13 11.45 -16.83
N ALA A 311 -26.78 11.13 -17.95
CA ALA A 311 -27.05 12.10 -19.00
C ALA A 311 -28.56 12.21 -19.30
N GLN A 312 -29.03 13.44 -19.49
CA GLN A 312 -30.38 13.76 -19.94
C GLN A 312 -30.30 14.82 -21.04
N GLY A 313 -30.55 14.42 -22.29
CA GLY A 313 -30.16 15.25 -23.44
C GLY A 313 -28.66 15.52 -23.39
N SER A 314 -28.24 16.77 -23.59
CA SER A 314 -26.84 17.21 -23.51
C SER A 314 -26.35 17.49 -22.08
N THR A 315 -27.22 17.39 -21.07
CA THR A 315 -26.83 17.67 -19.68
C THR A 315 -26.23 16.44 -19.05
N VAL A 316 -24.99 16.56 -18.56
CA VAL A 316 -24.30 15.52 -17.79
C VAL A 316 -24.27 15.94 -16.32
N ALA A 317 -24.66 15.03 -15.43
CA ALA A 317 -24.74 15.26 -14.00
C ALA A 317 -24.36 13.99 -13.22
N SER A 318 -24.10 14.11 -11.93
CA SER A 318 -24.00 12.97 -11.03
C SER A 318 -25.29 12.86 -10.22
N GLN A 319 -25.81 11.65 -10.03
CA GLN A 319 -27.04 11.44 -9.28
C GLN A 319 -26.97 10.10 -8.57
N ALA A 320 -27.68 9.94 -7.46
CA ALA A 320 -27.87 8.63 -6.83
C ALA A 320 -28.26 7.58 -7.90
N CYS A 321 -27.53 6.47 -7.93
CA CYS A 321 -27.77 5.40 -8.91
C CYS A 321 -29.21 4.87 -8.79
N GLN A 322 -29.73 4.77 -7.57
CA GLN A 322 -31.04 4.18 -7.22
C GLN A 322 -31.24 2.84 -7.95
N GLY A 323 -30.40 1.87 -7.61
CA GLY A 323 -30.51 0.47 -8.05
C GLY A 323 -31.38 -0.38 -7.13
N THR A 324 -31.41 -1.70 -7.38
CA THR A 324 -32.01 -2.67 -6.46
C THR A 324 -31.27 -2.67 -5.11
N PRO A 325 -31.95 -2.73 -3.94
CA PRO A 325 -31.28 -2.70 -2.64
C PRO A 325 -30.21 -3.80 -2.49
N ARG A 326 -29.03 -3.44 -1.94
CA ARG A 326 -27.80 -4.26 -1.71
C ARG A 326 -27.10 -4.85 -2.94
N VAL A 327 -27.84 -5.18 -3.99
CA VAL A 327 -27.26 -5.60 -5.28
C VAL A 327 -26.76 -4.40 -6.06
N GLY A 328 -27.54 -3.31 -6.07
CA GLY A 328 -27.18 -2.04 -6.67
C GLY A 328 -27.36 -1.96 -8.18
N ARG A 329 -27.84 -3.03 -8.85
CA ARG A 329 -27.97 -3.05 -10.32
C ARG A 329 -28.89 -1.92 -10.81
N VAL A 330 -28.43 -1.14 -11.78
CA VAL A 330 -29.22 -0.08 -12.42
C VAL A 330 -29.66 -0.53 -13.81
N SER A 331 -30.95 -0.36 -14.11
CA SER A 331 -31.54 -0.62 -15.43
C SER A 331 -31.88 0.67 -16.20
N ASP A 332 -31.79 1.83 -15.56
CA ASP A 332 -32.07 3.13 -16.15
C ASP A 332 -31.02 3.47 -17.23
N PRO A 333 -31.41 3.53 -18.52
CA PRO A 333 -30.46 3.78 -19.60
C PRO A 333 -29.85 5.18 -19.56
N ALA A 334 -30.43 6.13 -18.82
CA ALA A 334 -29.87 7.46 -18.62
C ALA A 334 -28.53 7.43 -17.86
N LYS A 335 -28.36 6.42 -16.99
CA LYS A 335 -27.20 6.21 -16.13
C LYS A 335 -26.20 5.20 -16.70
N GLN A 336 -26.60 4.48 -17.74
CA GLN A 336 -25.78 3.47 -18.38
C GLN A 336 -25.03 4.03 -19.58
N TRP A 337 -23.79 3.59 -19.71
CA TRP A 337 -22.83 3.95 -20.73
C TRP A 337 -22.30 2.67 -21.38
N THR A 338 -21.97 2.78 -22.66
CA THR A 338 -21.25 1.75 -23.39
C THR A 338 -19.90 2.32 -23.75
N TYR A 339 -18.85 1.78 -23.15
CA TYR A 339 -17.47 2.10 -23.50
C TYR A 339 -17.01 1.29 -24.70
N ASP A 340 -16.52 1.97 -25.73
CA ASP A 340 -15.82 1.35 -26.86
C ASP A 340 -14.31 1.54 -26.67
N PRO A 341 -13.54 0.49 -26.35
CA PRO A 341 -12.11 0.59 -26.12
C PRO A 341 -11.29 0.81 -27.40
N THR A 342 -11.87 0.64 -28.59
CA THR A 342 -11.16 0.79 -29.87
C THR A 342 -11.07 2.25 -30.31
N VAL A 343 -12.12 3.03 -30.00
CA VAL A 343 -12.21 4.46 -30.31
C VAL A 343 -12.27 5.33 -29.06
N HIS A 344 -12.13 4.70 -27.88
CA HIS A 344 -12.14 5.30 -26.54
C HIS A 344 -13.36 6.17 -26.23
N THR A 345 -14.54 5.83 -26.73
CA THR A 345 -15.75 6.64 -26.49
C THR A 345 -16.70 6.04 -25.46
N LEU A 346 -17.33 6.88 -24.64
CA LEU A 346 -18.41 6.51 -23.72
C LEU A 346 -19.76 6.96 -24.28
N LYS A 347 -20.57 6.04 -24.79
CA LYS A 347 -21.89 6.31 -25.37
C LYS A 347 -23.00 6.10 -24.34
N ASN A 348 -23.79 7.13 -24.05
CA ASN A 348 -24.97 7.00 -23.18
C ASN A 348 -26.03 6.11 -23.84
N ARG A 349 -26.61 5.18 -23.09
CA ARG A 349 -27.56 4.19 -23.64
C ARG A 349 -28.95 4.76 -23.89
N GLN A 350 -29.35 5.83 -23.21
CA GLN A 350 -30.64 6.48 -23.46
C GLN A 350 -30.59 7.39 -24.69
N SER A 351 -29.62 8.30 -24.75
CA SER A 351 -29.55 9.30 -25.82
C SER A 351 -28.83 8.79 -27.08
N GLY A 352 -27.98 7.76 -26.94
CA GLY A 352 -27.10 7.32 -28.02
C GLY A 352 -25.97 8.31 -28.35
N GLN A 353 -25.78 9.35 -27.52
CA GLN A 353 -24.73 10.35 -27.67
C GLN A 353 -23.49 10.00 -26.84
N CYS A 354 -22.33 10.47 -27.26
CA CYS A 354 -21.07 10.24 -26.58
C CYS A 354 -20.77 11.35 -25.57
N LEU A 355 -20.28 10.96 -24.39
CA LEU A 355 -19.71 11.88 -23.41
C LEU A 355 -18.56 12.64 -24.06
N THR A 356 -18.59 13.97 -23.96
CA THR A 356 -17.56 14.84 -24.51
C THR A 356 -17.25 15.99 -23.57
N VAL A 357 -16.03 16.50 -23.63
CA VAL A 357 -15.65 17.77 -23.01
C VAL A 357 -15.94 18.91 -24.01
N ALA A 358 -16.89 19.77 -23.70
CA ALA A 358 -17.22 20.94 -24.52
C ALA A 358 -16.08 21.96 -24.53
N ALA A 359 -16.15 22.94 -25.44
CA ALA A 359 -15.13 23.99 -25.58
C ALA A 359 -14.97 24.86 -24.30
N ASP A 360 -15.99 24.93 -23.45
CA ASP A 360 -15.93 25.61 -22.15
C ASP A 360 -15.37 24.73 -21.01
N GLY A 361 -14.90 23.53 -21.35
CA GLY A 361 -14.33 22.55 -20.42
C GLY A 361 -15.35 21.70 -19.67
N LYS A 362 -16.65 21.90 -19.89
CA LYS A 362 -17.69 21.15 -19.17
C LYS A 362 -18.04 19.84 -19.88
N PRO A 363 -18.24 18.74 -19.13
CA PRO A 363 -18.81 17.52 -19.68
C PRO A 363 -20.22 17.74 -20.23
N THR A 364 -20.48 17.25 -21.43
CA THR A 364 -21.78 17.24 -22.11
C THR A 364 -21.90 15.96 -22.96
N THR A 365 -22.99 15.79 -23.69
CA THR A 365 -23.11 14.71 -24.69
C THR A 365 -23.36 15.26 -26.08
N GLU A 366 -22.69 14.67 -27.07
CA GLU A 366 -22.79 15.05 -28.47
C GLU A 366 -22.85 13.81 -29.37
N THR A 367 -23.11 13.99 -30.66
CA THR A 367 -23.01 12.90 -31.64
C THR A 367 -21.62 12.24 -31.56
N CYS A 368 -21.60 10.91 -31.49
CA CYS A 368 -20.35 10.14 -31.47
C CYS A 368 -19.58 10.34 -32.78
N ALA A 369 -18.43 11.01 -32.69
CA ALA A 369 -17.57 11.34 -33.82
C ALA A 369 -16.08 11.05 -33.54
N GLY A 370 -15.75 10.56 -32.33
CA GLY A 370 -14.37 10.23 -31.94
C GLY A 370 -13.47 11.45 -31.79
N THR A 371 -14.04 12.64 -31.54
CA THR A 371 -13.26 13.88 -31.34
C THR A 371 -12.35 13.77 -30.11
N PRO A 372 -11.31 14.60 -29.97
CA PRO A 372 -10.44 14.59 -28.79
C PRO A 372 -11.20 14.71 -27.46
N GLY A 373 -12.29 15.50 -27.42
CA GLY A 373 -13.15 15.62 -26.23
C GLY A 373 -13.93 14.35 -25.89
N GLN A 374 -14.06 13.40 -26.82
CA GLN A 374 -14.73 12.12 -26.66
C GLN A 374 -13.76 10.95 -26.36
N GLN A 375 -12.44 11.20 -26.34
CA GLN A 375 -11.42 10.18 -26.06
C GLN A 375 -11.25 10.00 -24.54
N TRP A 376 -11.86 8.96 -23.99
CA TRP A 376 -11.84 8.64 -22.56
C TRP A 376 -11.01 7.40 -22.26
N THR A 377 -10.12 7.49 -21.28
CA THR A 377 -9.46 6.33 -20.68
C THR A 377 -10.16 5.97 -19.38
N LEU A 378 -10.56 4.70 -19.26
CA LEU A 378 -11.15 4.17 -18.03
C LEU A 378 -10.07 3.56 -17.12
N PRO A 379 -10.36 3.39 -15.82
CA PRO A 379 -9.51 2.59 -14.94
C PRO A 379 -9.36 1.16 -15.49
N PRO A 380 -8.25 0.47 -15.16
CA PRO A 380 -7.97 -0.87 -15.68
C PRO A 380 -9.05 -1.87 -15.24
N THR A 381 -9.40 -2.78 -16.14
CA THR A 381 -10.01 -4.06 -15.77
C THR A 381 -8.92 -5.12 -15.69
N GLU A 382 -9.21 -6.20 -14.97
CA GLU A 382 -8.35 -7.37 -14.96
C GLU A 382 -8.13 -7.92 -16.38
N GLY A 383 -6.87 -8.20 -16.72
CA GLY A 383 -6.49 -8.63 -18.07
C GLY A 383 -6.37 -7.49 -19.10
N SER A 384 -6.71 -6.24 -18.74
CA SER A 384 -6.25 -5.09 -19.51
C SER A 384 -4.74 -4.96 -19.30
N THR A 385 -3.97 -4.85 -20.38
CA THR A 385 -2.56 -4.44 -20.30
C THR A 385 -2.56 -2.97 -19.89
N GLN A 386 -2.65 -2.70 -18.59
CA GLN A 386 -2.44 -1.36 -18.09
C GLN A 386 -1.04 -0.94 -18.52
N PRO A 387 -0.84 0.24 -19.15
CA PRO A 387 0.45 0.87 -19.14
C PRO A 387 0.76 1.15 -17.66
N THR A 388 1.64 0.34 -17.09
CA THR A 388 2.38 0.75 -15.89
C THR A 388 2.95 2.14 -16.17
N PRO A 389 3.04 3.06 -15.19
CA PRO A 389 3.91 4.22 -15.35
C PRO A 389 5.28 3.66 -15.75
N ASN A 390 5.66 3.91 -17.00
CA ASN A 390 6.72 3.22 -17.71
C ASN A 390 7.99 3.14 -16.84
N PRO A 391 8.37 1.98 -16.25
CA PRO A 391 9.77 1.78 -15.97
C PRO A 391 10.43 1.65 -17.34
N THR A 392 11.38 2.51 -17.63
CA THR A 392 12.30 2.39 -18.77
C THR A 392 12.60 0.91 -19.01
N PRO A 393 12.48 0.37 -20.24
CA PRO A 393 12.61 -1.05 -20.48
C PRO A 393 13.99 -1.53 -20.03
N THR A 394 14.04 -2.25 -18.91
CA THR A 394 15.19 -3.04 -18.51
C THR A 394 15.21 -4.26 -19.43
N PRO A 395 16.32 -4.54 -20.12
CA PRO A 395 16.41 -5.67 -21.04
C PRO A 395 16.17 -6.99 -20.29
N THR A 396 15.51 -7.91 -20.98
CA THR A 396 15.26 -9.30 -20.55
C THR A 396 16.52 -9.92 -19.93
N PRO A 397 16.46 -10.52 -18.72
CA PRO A 397 17.63 -11.03 -18.06
C PRO A 397 18.18 -12.24 -18.82
N ASP A 398 19.43 -12.09 -19.24
CA ASP A 398 20.32 -13.15 -19.69
C ASP A 398 20.71 -14.02 -18.49
N PRO A 399 20.48 -15.35 -18.49
CA PRO A 399 20.74 -16.24 -17.35
C PRO A 399 22.22 -16.35 -16.94
N THR A 400 23.14 -15.62 -17.58
CA THR A 400 24.54 -15.53 -17.19
C THR A 400 24.95 -14.21 -16.50
N LYS A 401 24.04 -13.25 -16.32
CA LYS A 401 24.38 -11.93 -15.73
C LYS A 401 24.20 -11.93 -14.21
N PRO A 402 25.21 -11.51 -13.41
CA PRO A 402 25.05 -11.32 -11.98
C PRO A 402 23.89 -10.36 -11.68
N THR A 403 22.99 -10.76 -10.77
CA THR A 403 21.83 -9.98 -10.37
C THR A 403 22.26 -8.84 -9.45
N ASP A 404 21.75 -7.64 -9.73
CA ASP A 404 21.97 -6.46 -8.90
C ASP A 404 21.02 -6.53 -7.68
N HIS A 405 21.51 -6.21 -6.49
CA HIS A 405 20.74 -6.09 -5.25
C HIS A 405 20.93 -4.68 -4.68
N THR A 406 19.87 -4.08 -4.14
CA THR A 406 19.92 -2.75 -3.49
C THR A 406 19.76 -2.89 -1.99
N THR A 407 20.63 -2.24 -1.22
CA THR A 407 20.63 -2.26 0.24
C THR A 407 20.76 -0.85 0.81
N PRO A 408 20.14 -0.55 1.97
CA PRO A 408 20.37 0.71 2.66
C PRO A 408 21.84 0.85 3.07
N LEU A 409 22.48 1.95 2.66
CA LEU A 409 23.89 2.22 2.97
C LEU A 409 24.11 2.45 4.48
N GLY A 410 23.11 2.99 5.18
CA GLY A 410 23.17 3.23 6.64
C GLY A 410 23.35 1.95 7.46
N ASP A 411 22.87 0.81 6.95
CA ASP A 411 22.97 -0.50 7.62
C ASP A 411 24.33 -1.20 7.32
N ARG A 412 25.12 -0.68 6.38
CA ARG A 412 26.46 -1.19 6.07
C ARG A 412 27.51 -0.67 7.06
N PRO A 413 28.53 -1.48 7.45
CA PRO A 413 29.67 -0.94 8.16
C PRO A 413 30.48 0.00 7.25
N TRP A 414 30.72 1.23 7.71
CA TRP A 414 31.70 2.12 7.11
C TRP A 414 33.11 1.70 7.51
N LEU A 415 34.10 2.02 6.67
CA LEU A 415 35.53 1.91 6.99
C LEU A 415 35.93 2.99 7.99
N THR A 416 35.56 4.23 7.70
CA THR A 416 35.81 5.40 8.52
C THR A 416 34.58 6.31 8.50
N ALA A 417 34.30 6.98 9.60
CA ALA A 417 33.27 8.00 9.69
C ALA A 417 33.75 9.11 10.62
N SER A 418 33.70 10.34 10.14
CA SER A 418 34.13 11.53 10.87
C SER A 418 33.16 12.67 10.61
N GLY A 419 32.70 13.33 11.68
CA GLY A 419 31.91 14.55 11.62
C GLY A 419 32.70 15.72 12.22
N GLY A 420 32.37 16.94 11.81
CA GLY A 420 33.01 18.16 12.30
C GLY A 420 32.58 18.54 13.73
N TRP A 421 31.49 17.96 14.21
CA TRP A 421 30.96 18.06 15.56
C TRP A 421 30.19 16.78 15.90
N GLY A 422 30.45 16.19 17.06
CA GLY A 422 29.83 14.91 17.44
C GLY A 422 30.21 13.71 16.59
N SER A 423 29.56 12.59 16.86
CA SER A 423 29.66 11.38 16.05
C SER A 423 28.80 11.46 14.78
N VAL A 424 29.13 10.61 13.82
CA VAL A 424 28.22 10.31 12.70
C VAL A 424 27.21 9.28 13.20
N GLU A 425 25.93 9.59 13.03
CA GLU A 425 24.84 8.82 13.62
C GLU A 425 24.08 8.02 12.56
N LYS A 426 23.67 6.79 12.90
CA LYS A 426 22.90 5.93 12.01
C LYS A 426 21.41 6.04 12.33
N ASN A 427 20.61 6.36 11.32
CA ASN A 427 19.15 6.46 11.39
C ASN A 427 18.62 7.54 12.34
N THR A 428 19.49 8.44 12.79
CA THR A 428 19.17 9.64 13.56
C THR A 428 20.03 10.81 13.06
N SER A 429 19.59 12.04 13.32
CA SER A 429 20.35 13.27 13.09
C SER A 429 21.67 13.28 13.88
N ASN A 430 22.53 14.27 13.65
CA ASN A 430 23.80 14.38 14.38
C ASN A 430 23.61 14.52 15.89
N GLY A 431 22.57 15.23 16.34
CA GLY A 431 22.15 15.26 17.75
C GLY A 431 23.03 16.04 18.73
N GLU A 432 24.19 16.55 18.29
CA GLU A 432 25.22 17.31 19.01
C GLU A 432 26.54 16.57 19.29
N ARG A 433 26.83 16.11 20.52
CA ARG A 433 28.21 15.70 20.91
C ARG A 433 28.31 14.24 21.35
N ALA A 434 27.26 13.70 21.95
CA ALA A 434 27.26 12.36 22.49
C ALA A 434 26.83 11.36 21.42
N ALA A 435 27.41 10.17 21.40
CA ALA A 435 26.92 9.14 20.49
C ALA A 435 25.46 8.78 20.82
N GLY A 436 24.61 8.76 19.80
CA GLY A 436 23.19 8.42 19.91
C GLY A 436 22.30 9.49 20.58
N ASP A 437 22.72 10.76 20.61
CA ASP A 437 21.86 11.89 21.01
C ASP A 437 20.96 12.42 19.86
N GLY A 438 21.16 11.89 18.66
CA GLY A 438 20.38 12.20 17.46
C GLY A 438 18.87 12.06 17.60
N HIS A 439 18.16 12.93 16.88
CA HIS A 439 16.72 12.93 16.71
C HIS A 439 16.33 12.19 15.41
N PRO A 440 15.03 11.97 15.13
CA PRO A 440 14.65 11.46 13.80
C PRO A 440 15.17 12.39 12.70
N LEU A 441 15.75 11.81 11.65
CA LEU A 441 16.24 12.55 10.47
C LEU A 441 15.08 13.29 9.81
N THR A 442 15.21 14.61 9.64
CA THR A 442 14.13 15.46 9.13
C THR A 442 14.65 16.53 8.18
N ILE A 443 14.18 16.52 6.94
CA ILE A 443 14.53 17.55 5.96
C ILE A 443 13.25 18.23 5.49
N ARG A 444 13.11 19.53 5.79
CA ARG A 444 11.97 20.37 5.36
C ARG A 444 10.60 19.78 5.71
N GLY A 445 10.50 19.21 6.91
CA GLY A 445 9.30 18.58 7.45
C GLY A 445 9.09 17.13 7.01
N THR A 446 9.98 16.56 6.20
CA THR A 446 9.92 15.14 5.79
C THR A 446 10.79 14.31 6.73
N THR A 447 10.19 13.35 7.43
CA THR A 447 10.90 12.43 8.32
C THR A 447 11.41 11.20 7.57
N TYR A 448 12.68 10.84 7.79
CA TYR A 448 13.34 9.69 7.18
C TYR A 448 13.70 8.64 8.25
N PRO A 449 13.14 7.42 8.19
CA PRO A 449 13.44 6.37 9.19
C PRO A 449 14.85 5.77 9.05
N LYS A 450 15.49 5.98 7.91
CA LYS A 450 16.80 5.42 7.57
C LYS A 450 17.67 6.50 6.96
N GLY A 451 18.93 6.53 7.36
CA GLY A 451 19.89 7.51 6.86
C GLY A 451 21.11 7.64 7.75
N ILE A 452 21.88 8.69 7.50
CA ILE A 452 23.10 8.99 8.24
C ILE A 452 23.10 10.48 8.56
N GLY A 453 23.02 10.80 9.85
CA GLY A 453 23.13 12.16 10.36
C GLY A 453 24.60 12.51 10.62
N THR A 454 25.01 13.70 10.21
CA THR A 454 26.38 14.18 10.38
C THR A 454 26.44 15.69 10.58
N HIS A 455 27.60 16.21 10.92
CA HIS A 455 27.84 17.64 11.00
C HIS A 455 29.04 18.01 10.13
N ALA A 456 28.93 19.07 9.32
CA ALA A 456 30.04 19.48 8.45
C ALA A 456 31.26 20.03 9.23
N ALA A 457 32.49 19.97 8.70
CA ALA A 457 32.88 19.13 7.58
C ALA A 457 32.90 17.66 8.01
N SER A 458 32.35 16.76 7.18
CA SER A 458 32.29 15.33 7.47
C SER A 458 32.83 14.49 6.31
N THR A 459 33.28 13.29 6.64
CA THR A 459 33.71 12.29 5.67
C THR A 459 33.38 10.89 6.18
N ILE A 460 32.67 10.12 5.37
CA ILE A 460 32.29 8.73 5.64
C ILE A 460 32.72 7.87 4.46
N GLU A 461 33.54 6.86 4.71
CA GLU A 461 34.09 5.98 3.68
C GLU A 461 33.54 4.56 3.81
N TYR A 462 33.21 3.94 2.69
CA TYR A 462 32.76 2.55 2.58
C TYR A 462 33.65 1.79 1.61
N ASN A 463 33.98 0.54 1.94
CA ASN A 463 34.55 -0.39 0.98
C ASN A 463 33.43 -0.94 0.10
N LEU A 464 33.55 -0.79 -1.21
CA LEU A 464 32.58 -1.32 -2.17
C LEU A 464 33.03 -2.63 -2.81
N GLY A 465 34.32 -2.98 -2.75
CA GLY A 465 34.82 -4.27 -3.24
C GLY A 465 34.61 -4.52 -4.74
N ASN A 466 34.44 -3.46 -5.56
CA ASN A 466 34.09 -3.54 -6.98
C ASN A 466 32.75 -4.20 -7.30
N SER A 467 31.92 -4.47 -6.29
CA SER A 467 30.61 -5.07 -6.51
C SER A 467 29.51 -4.03 -6.69
N CYS A 468 29.72 -2.76 -6.31
CA CYS A 468 28.65 -1.77 -6.35
C CYS A 468 28.59 -0.97 -7.66
N LYS A 469 27.39 -0.54 -8.04
CA LYS A 469 27.08 0.13 -9.32
C LYS A 469 26.44 1.49 -9.16
N SER A 470 25.63 1.70 -8.12
CA SER A 470 24.97 2.99 -7.95
C SER A 470 24.63 3.29 -6.49
N LEU A 471 24.58 4.58 -6.18
CA LEU A 471 23.99 5.11 -4.95
C LEU A 471 22.89 6.10 -5.33
N SER A 472 21.77 6.05 -4.62
CA SER A 472 20.68 7.02 -4.67
C SER A 472 20.39 7.51 -3.25
N VAL A 473 20.27 8.82 -3.03
CA VAL A 473 20.16 9.40 -1.69
C VAL A 473 19.47 10.76 -1.74
N ASP A 474 18.63 11.05 -0.75
CA ASP A 474 18.13 12.39 -0.48
C ASP A 474 19.07 13.12 0.47
N VAL A 475 19.34 14.40 0.23
CA VAL A 475 20.25 15.19 1.07
C VAL A 475 19.66 16.54 1.43
N GLY A 476 20.01 17.02 2.62
CA GLY A 476 19.58 18.31 3.12
C GLY A 476 20.10 18.59 4.53
N VAL A 477 19.97 19.85 4.95
CA VAL A 477 20.23 20.27 6.32
C VAL A 477 19.05 19.81 7.20
N ASP A 478 19.34 19.24 8.36
CA ASP A 478 18.32 18.71 9.26
C ASP A 478 17.47 19.85 9.90
N ASP A 479 16.19 19.59 10.14
CA ASP A 479 15.26 20.59 10.68
C ASP A 479 15.57 20.99 12.14
N GLU A 480 16.38 20.21 12.87
CA GLU A 480 16.80 20.49 14.26
C GLU A 480 17.55 21.81 14.40
N VAL A 481 18.20 22.27 13.32
CA VAL A 481 18.90 23.56 13.31
C VAL A 481 18.00 24.74 12.91
N HIS A 482 16.70 24.50 12.77
CA HIS A 482 15.65 25.52 12.59
C HIS A 482 15.91 26.47 11.42
N GLY A 483 16.33 25.92 10.28
CA GLY A 483 16.54 26.67 9.04
C GLY A 483 17.90 27.37 8.93
N LYS A 484 18.82 27.12 9.87
CA LYS A 484 20.23 27.57 9.81
C LYS A 484 21.11 26.55 9.09
N GLY A 485 22.41 26.81 9.01
CA GLY A 485 23.41 25.92 8.39
C GLY A 485 23.55 26.12 6.89
N SER A 486 24.76 25.89 6.38
CA SER A 486 25.07 25.85 4.96
C SER A 486 26.06 24.74 4.64
N VAL A 487 25.67 23.83 3.74
CA VAL A 487 26.47 22.66 3.42
C VAL A 487 26.50 22.37 1.94
N ASP A 488 27.48 21.58 1.52
CA ASP A 488 27.50 20.94 0.19
C ASP A 488 27.83 19.45 0.34
N PHE A 489 26.96 18.61 -0.20
CA PHE A 489 27.03 17.16 -0.22
C PHE A 489 27.73 16.68 -1.49
N GLN A 490 28.82 15.95 -1.30
CA GLN A 490 29.63 15.43 -2.40
C GLN A 490 29.78 13.92 -2.27
N ILE A 491 29.58 13.21 -3.38
CA ILE A 491 29.76 11.77 -3.48
C ILE A 491 31.00 11.50 -4.32
N TYR A 492 31.97 10.79 -3.75
CA TYR A 492 33.17 10.36 -4.44
C TYR A 492 33.15 8.85 -4.67
N ARG A 493 33.43 8.49 -5.93
CA ARG A 493 33.86 7.15 -6.32
C ARG A 493 35.38 7.15 -6.32
N ASP A 494 35.98 6.36 -5.43
CA ASP A 494 37.42 6.36 -5.22
C ASP A 494 37.95 7.79 -4.99
N LYS A 495 38.72 8.34 -5.94
CA LYS A 495 39.25 9.72 -5.88
C LYS A 495 38.43 10.73 -6.70
N THR A 496 37.43 10.28 -7.44
CA THR A 496 36.67 11.09 -8.40
C THR A 496 35.32 11.50 -7.82
N LYS A 497 35.03 12.81 -7.80
CA LYS A 497 33.69 13.31 -7.45
C LYS A 497 32.70 12.95 -8.57
N VAL A 498 31.64 12.23 -8.22
CA VAL A 498 30.63 11.71 -9.16
C VAL A 498 29.25 12.32 -8.96
N ALA A 499 28.97 12.92 -7.79
CA ALA A 499 27.76 13.71 -7.56
C ALA A 499 28.05 14.86 -6.59
N ASP A 500 27.23 15.92 -6.67
CA ASP A 500 27.41 17.18 -5.96
C ASP A 500 26.04 17.88 -5.78
N SER A 501 25.69 18.27 -4.55
CA SER A 501 24.44 18.99 -4.30
C SER A 501 24.51 20.47 -4.67
N GLY A 502 25.71 21.03 -4.75
CA GLY A 502 25.94 22.45 -4.61
C GLY A 502 25.51 22.94 -3.22
N PRO A 503 25.58 24.26 -3.00
CA PRO A 503 25.19 24.88 -1.75
C PRO A 503 23.73 24.59 -1.39
N LEU A 504 23.52 23.98 -0.22
CA LEU A 504 22.24 23.86 0.45
C LEU A 504 22.26 24.65 1.75
N THR A 505 21.10 25.18 2.14
CA THR A 505 20.89 25.87 3.42
C THR A 505 19.76 25.18 4.18
N GLY A 506 19.57 25.47 5.47
CA GLY A 506 18.41 24.99 6.24
C GLY A 506 17.03 25.36 5.67
N THR A 507 16.98 26.25 4.66
CA THR A 507 15.74 26.59 3.96
C THR A 507 15.59 25.96 2.58
N SER A 508 16.65 25.33 2.07
CA SER A 508 16.62 24.67 0.76
C SER A 508 15.68 23.47 0.77
N PRO A 509 14.98 23.18 -0.34
CA PRO A 509 14.24 21.93 -0.47
C PRO A 509 15.20 20.73 -0.40
N VAL A 510 14.67 19.56 -0.05
CA VAL A 510 15.42 18.30 -0.16
C VAL A 510 15.96 18.13 -1.58
N LYS A 511 17.21 17.69 -1.70
CA LYS A 511 17.83 17.42 -3.00
C LYS A 511 18.08 15.93 -3.16
N HIS A 512 17.62 15.36 -4.28
CA HIS A 512 17.94 13.99 -4.63
C HIS A 512 19.26 13.91 -5.41
N LEU A 513 20.15 13.01 -5.01
CA LEU A 513 21.41 12.71 -5.70
C LEU A 513 21.47 11.25 -6.13
N THR A 514 22.02 11.02 -7.31
CA THR A 514 22.41 9.69 -7.79
C THR A 514 23.88 9.71 -8.19
N ALA A 515 24.58 8.60 -7.99
CA ALA A 515 25.99 8.44 -8.33
C ALA A 515 26.24 7.10 -9.01
N ASP A 516 26.96 7.10 -10.14
CA ASP A 516 27.49 5.90 -10.76
C ASP A 516 28.76 5.43 -10.04
N LEU A 517 28.69 4.22 -9.50
CA LEU A 517 29.73 3.56 -8.71
C LEU A 517 30.31 2.35 -9.44
N THR A 518 29.99 2.15 -10.73
CA THR A 518 30.41 0.97 -11.50
C THR A 518 31.92 0.77 -11.48
N GLY A 519 32.38 -0.32 -10.87
CA GLY A 519 33.81 -0.62 -10.73
C GLY A 519 34.54 0.25 -9.71
N ALA A 520 33.81 0.78 -8.72
CA ALA A 520 34.38 1.50 -7.59
C ALA A 520 34.91 0.51 -6.54
N THR A 521 36.12 0.79 -6.03
CA THR A 521 36.64 0.08 -4.86
C THR A 521 36.14 0.70 -3.56
N SER A 522 35.90 2.01 -3.57
CA SER A 522 35.48 2.77 -2.40
C SER A 522 34.45 3.84 -2.74
N LEU A 523 33.56 4.09 -1.78
CA LEU A 523 32.59 5.19 -1.78
C LEU A 523 32.95 6.13 -0.64
N ARG A 524 32.99 7.43 -0.90
CA ARG A 524 33.20 8.44 0.12
C ARG A 524 32.12 9.51 0.05
N LEU A 525 31.37 9.64 1.12
CA LEU A 525 30.38 10.68 1.34
C LEU A 525 31.05 11.84 2.08
N VAL A 526 30.94 13.05 1.55
CA VAL A 526 31.55 14.26 2.11
C VAL A 526 30.48 15.33 2.26
N VAL A 527 30.40 15.93 3.44
CA VAL A 527 29.66 17.18 3.64
C VAL A 527 30.67 18.28 3.93
N THR A 528 30.69 19.34 3.12
CA THR A 528 31.53 20.51 3.34
C THR A 528 30.75 21.61 4.04
N ASP A 529 31.44 22.56 4.67
CA ASP A 529 30.87 23.74 5.34
C ASP A 529 30.60 24.89 4.37
N ASN A 530 30.60 24.61 3.05
CA ASN A 530 30.30 25.56 1.97
C ASN A 530 31.07 26.91 2.03
N GLY A 531 32.18 26.97 2.80
CA GLY A 531 33.02 28.16 2.94
C GLY A 531 32.49 29.28 3.87
N ASP A 532 31.36 29.11 4.56
CA ASP A 532 30.87 30.06 5.58
C ASP A 532 31.16 29.61 7.03
N GLY A 533 31.76 28.43 7.17
CA GLY A 533 32.17 27.84 8.43
C GLY A 533 31.06 27.01 9.06
N LYS A 534 31.43 26.07 9.92
CA LYS A 534 30.55 24.95 10.31
C LYS A 534 29.33 25.25 11.20
N GLY A 535 28.90 26.49 11.35
CA GLY A 535 27.86 26.83 12.32
C GLY A 535 26.49 26.27 11.94
N TRP A 536 25.95 25.33 12.72
CA TRP A 536 24.63 24.71 12.52
C TRP A 536 24.54 23.76 11.31
N ASP A 537 25.66 23.19 10.89
CA ASP A 537 25.73 22.36 9.68
C ASP A 537 25.35 20.90 9.94
N HIS A 538 24.21 20.69 10.59
CA HIS A 538 23.65 19.36 10.80
C HIS A 538 23.02 18.90 9.49
N ALA A 539 23.53 17.79 8.97
CA ALA A 539 23.33 17.39 7.59
C ALA A 539 22.95 15.91 7.51
N ASP A 540 21.96 15.63 6.69
CA ASP A 540 21.37 14.30 6.57
C ASP A 540 21.64 13.70 5.19
N TRP A 541 22.24 12.52 5.18
CA TRP A 541 22.17 11.60 4.06
C TRP A 541 20.94 10.71 4.28
N ALA A 542 19.79 11.14 3.76
CA ALA A 542 18.50 10.54 3.99
C ALA A 542 18.19 9.40 2.99
N ASN A 543 17.80 8.25 3.52
CA ASN A 543 17.50 7.02 2.78
C ASN A 543 18.53 6.64 1.68
N PRO A 544 19.84 6.56 1.99
CA PRO A 544 20.84 6.22 0.99
C PRO A 544 20.72 4.74 0.59
N GLN A 545 20.45 4.48 -0.69
CA GLN A 545 20.25 3.17 -1.28
C GLN A 545 21.43 2.81 -2.19
N LEU A 546 22.16 1.75 -1.86
CA LEU A 546 23.34 1.28 -2.58
C LEU A 546 23.00 0.00 -3.36
N THR A 547 23.20 0.03 -4.68
CA THR A 547 22.99 -1.12 -5.57
C THR A 547 24.32 -1.78 -5.93
N CYS A 548 24.41 -3.10 -5.77
CA CYS A 548 25.60 -3.90 -6.07
C CYS A 548 25.28 -5.17 -6.87
N THR A 549 26.17 -5.60 -7.76
CA THR A 549 26.16 -6.93 -8.38
C THR A 549 26.51 -7.99 -7.35
N ASN A 550 25.78 -9.10 -7.37
CA ASN A 550 26.21 -10.35 -6.73
C ASN A 550 27.55 -10.88 -7.26
#